data_AF-A0A8S9ZGA5-F1
#
_entry.id   AF-A0A8S9ZGA5-F1
#
_cell.length_a   1.000
_cell.length_b   1.000
_cell.length_c   1.000
_cell.angle_alpha   90.00
_cell.angle_beta   90.00
_cell.angle_gamma   90.00
#
_symmetry.space_group_name_H-M   'P 1'
#
loop_
_entity.id
_entity.type
_entity.pdbx_description
1 polymer ?
#
loop_
_entity_poly.entity_id
_entity_poly.type
_entity_poly.pdbx_seq_one_letter_code
_entity_poly.pdbx_strand_id
1 'polypeptide(L)' 'MDVRNQSKVIELFILKKIDNDWINHKLPSDDIPIPPSEVPEQDRELNFLLEANETRWQDQRPPNFCFEHRH' A
#
# COMPACT_ATOMS: atom_id res chain seq x y z
N MET A 1 24.92 7.67 -43.88
CA MET A 1 25.08 8.49 -42.66
C MET A 1 23.93 8.16 -41.72
N ASP A 2 24.28 7.75 -40.51
CA ASP A 2 23.49 7.00 -39.55
C ASP A 2 22.17 7.63 -39.08
N VAL A 3 21.08 6.87 -39.18
CA VAL A 3 19.78 7.10 -38.52
C VAL A 3 19.95 7.29 -37.00
N ARG A 4 20.97 6.65 -36.40
CA ARG A 4 21.34 6.80 -34.99
C ARG A 4 21.76 8.22 -34.61
N ASN A 5 22.35 8.99 -35.52
CA ASN A 5 22.73 10.37 -35.25
C ASN A 5 21.53 11.32 -35.25
N GLN A 6 20.50 11.03 -36.07
CA GLN A 6 19.27 11.83 -36.09
C GLN A 6 18.46 11.69 -34.80
N SER A 7 18.41 10.49 -34.22
CA SER A 7 17.72 10.23 -32.94
C SER A 7 18.28 11.10 -31.80
N LYS A 8 19.61 11.17 -31.69
CA LYS A 8 20.28 11.97 -30.63
C LYS A 8 20.01 13.46 -30.78
N VAL A 9 19.96 13.96 -32.02
CA VAL A 9 19.67 15.37 -32.30
C VAL A 9 18.24 15.74 -31.89
N ILE A 10 17.27 14.84 -32.12
CA ILE A 10 15.87 15.05 -31.73
C ILE A 10 15.72 15.07 -30.21
N GLU A 11 16.35 14.14 -29.49
CA GLU A 11 16.36 14.14 -28.02
C GLU A 11 16.93 15.45 -27.44
N LEU A 12 18.07 15.90 -27.94
CA LEU A 12 18.70 17.16 -27.53
C LEU A 12 17.80 18.38 -27.79
N PHE A 13 17.07 18.39 -28.91
CA PHE A 13 16.16 19.48 -29.24
C PHE A 13 14.94 19.52 -28.31
N ILE A 14 14.41 18.35 -27.95
CA ILE A 14 13.29 18.24 -27.00
C ILE A 14 13.75 18.67 -25.61
N LEU A 15 14.92 18.21 -25.15
CA LEU A 15 15.48 18.60 -23.85
C LEU A 15 15.78 20.10 -23.75
N LYS A 16 16.14 20.77 -24.87
CA LYS A 16 16.33 22.23 -24.89
C LYS A 16 15.03 23.02 -24.78
N LYS A 17 13.89 22.43 -25.16
CA LYS A 17 12.58 23.09 -25.11
C LYS A 17 11.86 22.93 -23.79
N ILE A 18 12.19 21.87 -23.05
CA ILE A 18 11.60 21.59 -21.75
C ILE A 18 12.34 22.42 -20.70
N ASP A 19 11.61 23.21 -19.92
CA ASP A 19 12.19 23.94 -18.80
C ASP A 19 12.55 22.98 -17.64
N ASN A 20 13.42 23.44 -16.74
CA ASN A 20 13.84 22.62 -15.61
C ASN A 20 12.68 22.29 -14.66
N ASP A 21 11.64 23.11 -14.62
CA ASP A 21 10.50 22.91 -13.73
C ASP A 21 9.62 21.75 -14.22
N TRP A 22 9.43 21.62 -15.54
CA TRP A 22 8.73 20.51 -16.18
C TRP A 22 9.45 19.18 -15.99
N ILE A 23 10.79 19.16 -16.07
CA ILE A 23 11.59 17.96 -15.81
C ILE A 23 11.36 17.44 -14.38
N ASN A 24 11.17 18.35 -13.43
CA ASN A 24 10.98 18.03 -12.02
C ASN A 24 9.51 17.88 -11.63
N HIS A 25 8.58 18.14 -12.54
CA HIS A 25 7.16 18.05 -12.27
C HIS A 25 6.72 16.59 -12.12
N LYS A 26 6.34 16.20 -10.91
CA LYS A 26 5.71 14.90 -10.63
C LYS A 26 4.20 15.07 -10.60
N LEU A 27 3.49 14.10 -11.14
CA LEU A 27 2.05 14.03 -10.92
C LEU A 27 1.80 13.90 -9.40
N PRO A 28 0.81 14.62 -8.84
CA PRO A 28 0.41 14.41 -7.46
C PRO A 28 -0.03 12.96 -7.27
N SER A 29 0.15 12.42 -6.07
CA SER A 29 -0.39 11.11 -5.73
C SER A 29 -1.91 11.16 -5.79
N ASP A 30 -2.51 10.18 -6.46
CA ASP A 30 -3.95 10.00 -6.42
C ASP A 30 -4.33 9.53 -5.01
N ASP A 31 -5.05 10.38 -4.26
CA ASP A 31 -5.65 9.98 -3.00
C ASP A 31 -6.86 9.09 -3.31
N ILE A 32 -6.70 7.78 -3.17
CA ILE A 32 -7.83 6.85 -3.16
C ILE A 32 -8.53 7.04 -1.82
N PRO A 33 -9.80 7.46 -1.76
CA PRO A 33 -10.50 7.61 -0.50
C PRO A 33 -10.57 6.25 0.20
N ILE A 34 -9.91 6.16 1.35
CA ILE A 34 -10.04 5.00 2.23
C ILE A 34 -11.48 5.03 2.76
N PRO A 35 -12.28 3.97 2.58
CA PRO A 35 -13.59 3.91 3.19
C PRO A 35 -13.46 4.12 4.70
N PRO A 36 -14.36 4.87 5.35
CA PRO A 36 -14.33 5.00 6.81
C PRO A 36 -14.29 3.61 7.42
N SER A 37 -13.40 3.38 8.38
CA SER A 37 -13.28 2.07 9.00
C SER A 37 -14.62 1.70 9.63
N GLU A 38 -15.28 0.68 9.08
CA GLU A 38 -16.48 0.09 9.69
C GLU A 38 -16.14 -0.60 11.02
N VAL A 39 -14.85 -0.84 11.26
CA VAL A 39 -14.31 -1.34 12.52
C VAL A 39 -14.09 -0.14 13.45
N PRO A 40 -14.77 -0.09 14.61
CA PRO A 40 -14.48 0.90 15.65
C PRO A 40 -13.00 0.83 16.02
N GLU A 41 -12.41 1.96 16.41
CA GLU A 41 -11.10 1.96 17.07
C GLU A 41 -11.13 0.88 18.17
N GLN A 42 -10.27 -0.13 18.07
CA GLN A 42 -10.25 -1.22 19.03
C GLN A 42 -9.88 -0.64 20.40
N ASP A 43 -10.89 -0.38 21.23
CA ASP A 43 -10.71 0.05 22.60
C ASP A 43 -9.75 -0.93 23.30
N ARG A 44 -8.73 -0.39 23.96
CA ARG A 44 -7.73 -1.20 24.68
C ARG A 44 -8.38 -2.20 25.65
N GLU A 45 -9.52 -1.82 26.22
CA GLU A 45 -10.35 -2.66 27.08
C GLU A 45 -11.01 -3.81 26.30
N LEU A 46 -11.52 -3.55 25.09
CA LEU A 46 -12.08 -4.58 24.22
C LEU A 46 -11.00 -5.60 23.82
N ASN A 47 -9.78 -5.15 23.52
CA ASN A 47 -8.66 -6.05 23.22
C ASN A 47 -8.32 -6.95 24.40
N PHE A 48 -8.28 -6.40 25.62
CA PHE A 48 -8.05 -7.20 26.83
C PHE A 48 -9.16 -8.24 27.06
N LEU A 49 -10.43 -7.86 26.84
CA LEU A 49 -11.57 -8.77 26.95
C LEU A 49 -11.55 -9.86 25.87
N LEU A 50 -11.15 -9.52 24.64
CA LEU A 50 -11.00 -10.48 23.55
C LEU A 50 -9.88 -11.49 23.83
N GLU A 51 -8.73 -11.04 24.32
CA GLU A 51 -7.59 -11.90 24.70
C GLU A 51 -7.96 -12.87 25.85
N ALA A 52 -8.66 -12.36 26.87
CA ALA A 52 -9.17 -13.19 27.97
C ALA A 52 -10.20 -14.23 27.48
N ASN A 53 -11.06 -13.84 26.54
CA ASN A 53 -12.06 -14.73 25.95
C ASN A 53 -11.39 -15.79 25.06
N GLU A 54 -10.42 -15.42 24.23
CA GLU A 54 -9.66 -16.35 23.40
C GLU A 54 -8.96 -17.42 24.24
N THR A 55 -8.32 -17.03 25.33
CA THR A 55 -7.69 -17.97 26.28
C THR A 55 -8.70 -19.00 26.80
N ARG A 56 -9.89 -18.55 27.21
CA ARG A 56 -10.97 -19.43 27.69
C ARG A 56 -11.52 -20.35 26.59
N TRP A 57 -11.59 -19.86 25.35
CA TRP A 57 -12.04 -20.65 24.20
C TRP A 57 -11.04 -21.74 23.81
N GLN A 58 -9.74 -21.51 23.97
CA GLN A 58 -8.72 -22.54 23.74
C GLN A 58 -8.86 -23.72 24.73
N ASP A 59 -9.18 -23.44 25.99
CA ASP A 59 -9.37 -24.48 27.02
C ASP A 59 -10.62 -25.35 26.78
N GLN A 60 -11.68 -24.75 26.21
CA GLN A 60 -12.97 -25.42 25.97
C GLN A 60 -13.14 -25.90 24.53
N ARG A 61 -12.04 -25.90 23.78
CA ARG A 61 -12.04 -26.13 22.35
C ARG A 61 -12.43 -27.57 22.02
N PRO A 62 -13.46 -27.81 21.18
CA PRO A 62 -13.77 -29.14 20.71
C PRO A 62 -12.57 -29.73 19.96
N PRO A 63 -12.23 -31.01 20.18
CA PRO A 63 -11.02 -31.62 19.61
C PRO A 63 -10.99 -31.65 18.07
N ASN A 64 -12.14 -31.47 17.42
CA ASN A 64 -12.29 -31.47 15.96
C ASN A 64 -12.18 -30.06 15.33
N PHE A 65 -11.97 -29.02 16.13
CA PHE A 65 -11.95 -27.64 15.68
C PHE A 65 -10.51 -27.14 15.65
N CYS A 66 -9.79 -27.26 14.53
CA CYS A 66 -8.41 -26.75 14.37
C CYS A 66 -8.34 -25.65 13.29
N PHE A 67 -8.35 -24.36 13.66
CA PHE A 67 -7.72 -23.32 12.84
C PHE A 67 -6.21 -23.56 12.83
N GLU A 68 -5.71 -24.21 11.78
CA GLU A 68 -4.29 -24.13 11.46
C GLU A 68 -3.99 -22.69 11.00
N HIS A 69 -3.60 -21.82 11.94
CA HIS A 69 -2.93 -20.58 11.58
C HIS A 69 -1.51 -20.92 11.16
N ARG A 70 -1.34 -21.32 9.90
CA ARG A 70 -0.02 -21.43 9.28
C ARG A 70 0.41 -20.02 8.87
N HIS A 71 1.33 -19.45 9.63
CA HIS A 71 2.10 -18.26 9.23
C HIS A 71 2.95 -18.55 8.00
#